data_AF-A0A3P7R7T2-F1
#
_entry.id   AF-A0A3P7R7T2-F1
#
_cell.length_a   1.000
_cell.length_b   1.000
_cell.length_c   1.000
_cell.angle_alpha   90.00
_cell.angle_beta   90.00
_cell.angle_gamma   90.00
#
_symmetry.space_group_name_H-M   'P 1'
#
loop_
_entity.id
_entity.type
_entity.pdbx_description
1 polymer ?
#
loop_
_entity_poly.entity_id
_entity_poly.type
_entity_poly.pdbx_seq_one_letter_code
_entity_poly.pdbx_strand_id
1 'polypeptide(L)'
;MTSLCVAKDRLYVGGEAGAVWVVNLPDLTLSHFHHEIDCIETLAYCSDYVIVITSSGMDGTTIHALDTDVYSACVNSTNFVVLGNFDKLRAIELDGLKELMNENVEHQSFALVPDNDALVVVDRHLLVTLFRINFNQ
;
A
#
# COMPACT_ATOMS: atom_id res chain seq x y z
N MET A 1 9.76 14.70 1.98
CA MET A 1 8.74 13.80 2.56
C MET A 1 7.76 13.50 1.45
N THR A 2 7.54 12.24 1.15
CA THR A 2 6.73 11.78 0.01
C THR A 2 5.47 11.07 0.47
N SER A 3 5.54 10.34 1.59
CA SER A 3 4.39 9.59 2.11
C SER A 3 4.42 9.49 3.64
N LEU A 4 3.24 9.21 4.21
CA LEU A 4 3.01 9.06 5.64
C LEU A 4 2.06 7.89 5.88
N CYS A 5 2.32 7.09 6.91
CA CYS A 5 1.45 5.99 7.32
C CYS A 5 1.40 5.90 8.85
N VAL A 6 0.19 5.92 9.42
CA VAL A 6 0.00 5.71 10.87
C VAL A 6 -0.29 4.24 11.12
N ALA A 7 0.41 3.67 12.10
CA ALA A 7 0.30 2.29 12.49
C ALA A 7 0.42 2.18 14.01
N LYS A 8 -0.68 1.79 14.68
CA LYS A 8 -0.75 1.72 16.15
C LYS A 8 -0.32 3.07 16.77
N ASP A 9 0.75 3.07 17.55
CA ASP A 9 1.37 4.20 18.25
C ASP A 9 2.55 4.81 17.47
N ARG A 10 2.65 4.57 16.16
CA ARG A 10 3.76 5.02 15.33
C ARG A 10 3.28 5.70 14.06
N LEU A 11 4.03 6.72 13.64
CA LEU A 11 3.92 7.36 12.34
C LEU A 11 5.19 7.04 11.53
N TYR A 12 5.00 6.35 10.41
CA TYR A 12 6.04 6.07 9.44
C TYR A 12 6.08 7.19 8.41
N VAL A 13 7.29 7.67 8.11
CA VAL A 13 7.53 8.79 7.20
C VAL A 13 8.44 8.31 6.07
N GLY A 14 7.96 8.43 4.83
CA GLY A 14 8.72 8.11 3.62
C GLY A 14 9.43 9.33 3.06
N GLY A 15 10.67 9.13 2.63
CA GLY A 15 11.50 10.14 1.99
C GLY A 15 11.79 9.84 0.52
N GLU A 16 11.96 10.90 -0.26
CA GLU A 16 12.41 10.85 -1.66
C GLU A 16 13.82 10.24 -1.79
N ALA A 17 14.68 10.49 -0.81
CA ALA A 17 16.02 9.89 -0.73
C ALA A 17 16.01 8.44 -0.22
N GLY A 18 14.83 7.85 -0.07
CA GLY A 18 14.73 6.42 0.21
C GLY A 18 14.88 5.97 1.66
N ALA A 19 14.73 6.93 2.57
CA ALA A 19 14.73 6.68 4.00
C ALA A 19 13.29 6.56 4.53
N VAL A 20 13.08 5.59 5.42
CA VAL A 20 11.88 5.47 6.25
C VAL A 20 12.26 5.87 7.68
N TRP A 21 11.55 6.85 8.22
CA TRP A 21 11.64 7.23 9.63
C TRP A 21 10.42 6.77 10.40
N VAL A 22 10.59 6.56 11.70
CA VAL A 22 9.50 6.24 12.63
C VAL A 22 9.43 7.31 13.70
N VAL A 23 8.26 7.89 13.85
CA VAL A 23 7.92 8.82 14.93
C VAL A 23 7.00 8.07 15.90
N ASN A 24 7.40 7.93 17.16
CA ASN A 24 6.50 7.39 18.18
C ASN A 24 5.43 8.42 18.55
N LEU A 25 4.23 7.95 18.87
CA LEU A 25 3.08 8.75 19.26
C LEU A 25 2.66 8.39 20.70
N PRO A 26 2.26 9.37 21.53
CA PRO A 26 2.12 10.80 21.22
C PRO A 26 3.38 11.63 21.51
N ASP A 27 4.49 11.01 21.94
CA ASP A 27 5.71 11.69 22.40
C ASP A 27 6.54 12.34 21.28
N LEU A 28 6.23 12.02 20.02
CA LEU A 28 6.87 12.55 18.81
C LEU A 28 8.39 12.27 18.78
N THR A 29 8.84 11.20 19.44
CA THR A 29 10.26 10.82 19.40
C THR A 29 10.59 10.19 18.06
N LEU A 30 11.58 10.76 17.37
CA LEU A 30 12.02 10.33 16.05
C LEU A 30 13.11 9.26 16.17
N SER A 31 12.93 8.16 15.44
CA SER A 31 13.93 7.12 15.25
C SER A 31 14.07 6.78 13.77
N HIS A 32 15.27 6.36 13.37
CA HIS A 32 15.53 5.90 12.01
C HIS A 32 15.11 4.44 11.87
N PHE A 33 14.36 4.09 10.83
CA PHE A 33 13.86 2.72 10.63
C PHE A 33 14.61 2.00 9.52
N HIS A 34 14.72 2.59 8.33
CA HIS A 34 15.39 1.97 7.18
C HIS A 34 15.93 2.99 6.18
N HIS A 35 16.93 2.59 5.38
CA HIS A 35 17.56 3.38 4.31
C HIS A 35 17.86 2.47 3.11
N GLU A 36 18.18 3.06 1.95
CA GLU A 36 18.53 2.38 0.68
C GLU A 36 17.35 1.82 -0.13
N ILE A 37 16.14 2.32 0.11
CA ILE A 37 14.99 2.04 -0.74
C ILE A 37 14.85 3.21 -1.68
N ASP A 38 15.24 3.15 -2.96
CA ASP A 38 15.06 4.32 -3.85
C ASP A 38 13.62 4.91 -3.78
N CYS A 39 13.46 6.19 -4.14
CA CYS A 39 12.23 7.02 -4.03
C CYS A 39 10.96 6.32 -3.50
N ILE A 40 10.65 6.55 -2.21
CA ILE A 40 9.45 5.99 -1.58
C ILE A 40 8.23 6.77 -2.07
N GLU A 41 7.37 6.15 -2.88
CA GLU A 41 6.15 6.76 -3.39
C GLU A 41 5.01 6.68 -2.37
N THR A 42 4.87 5.54 -1.69
CA THR A 42 3.77 5.29 -0.75
C THR A 42 4.18 4.35 0.37
N LEU A 43 3.63 4.59 1.56
CA LEU A 43 3.72 3.71 2.72
C LEU A 43 2.31 3.26 3.10
N ALA A 44 2.15 1.99 3.43
CA ALA A 44 0.92 1.44 3.98
C ALA A 44 1.21 0.47 5.12
N TYR A 45 0.22 0.21 5.97
CA TYR A 45 0.36 -0.67 7.12
C TYR A 45 -0.69 -1.78 7.10
N CYS A 46 -0.24 -3.02 7.20
CA CYS A 46 -1.08 -4.21 7.26
C CYS A 46 -0.70 -5.05 8.47
N SER A 47 -1.57 -5.15 9.49
CA SER A 47 -1.37 -6.03 10.66
C SER A 47 -0.02 -5.86 11.37
N ASP A 48 1.05 -6.52 10.93
CA ASP A 48 2.41 -6.39 11.47
C ASP A 48 3.45 -5.96 10.42
N TYR A 49 3.02 -5.64 9.20
CA TYR A 49 3.87 -5.25 8.07
C TYR A 49 3.72 -3.77 7.74
N VAL A 50 4.85 -3.14 7.44
CA VAL A 50 4.89 -1.86 6.71
C VAL A 50 5.19 -2.19 5.26
N ILE A 51 4.28 -1.81 4.38
CA ILE A 51 4.43 -1.99 2.94
C ILE A 51 5.03 -0.71 2.39
N VAL A 52 6.14 -0.87 1.67
CA VAL A 52 6.83 0.23 0.98
C VAL A 52 6.62 0.06 -0.51
N ILE A 53 6.13 1.10 -1.16
CA ILE A 53 5.97 1.18 -2.61
C ILE A 53 6.98 2.20 -3.11
N THR A 54 7.82 1.75 -4.03
CA THR A 54 8.91 2.53 -4.60
C THR A 54 8.87 2.42 -6.12
N SER A 55 9.32 3.48 -6.80
CA SER A 55 9.46 3.55 -8.26
C SER A 55 10.70 2.80 -8.78
N SER A 56 11.49 2.20 -7.90
CA SER A 56 12.77 1.57 -8.21
C SER A 56 12.97 0.37 -7.28
N GLY A 57 13.43 -0.77 -7.81
CA GLY A 57 13.61 -1.99 -7.02
C GLY A 57 14.43 -1.77 -5.74
N MET A 58 14.21 -2.60 -4.71
CA MET A 58 14.90 -2.47 -3.42
C MET A 58 16.23 -3.22 -3.40
N ASP A 59 17.28 -2.60 -2.85
CA ASP A 59 18.44 -3.28 -2.28
C ASP A 59 18.32 -3.24 -0.74
N GLY A 60 18.16 -4.39 -0.08
CA GLY A 60 17.99 -4.42 1.39
C GLY A 60 17.53 -5.77 1.95
N THR A 61 17.36 -5.84 3.29
CA THR A 61 16.79 -7.03 3.96
C THR A 61 15.28 -7.06 3.77
N THR A 62 14.86 -7.42 2.57
CA THR A 62 13.47 -7.52 2.16
C THR A 62 12.91 -8.89 2.53
N ILE A 63 11.77 -8.93 3.23
CA ILE A 63 11.09 -10.19 3.54
C ILE A 63 10.48 -10.76 2.25
N HIS A 64 9.81 -9.90 1.47
CA HIS A 64 9.18 -10.23 0.19
C HIS A 64 9.22 -9.03 -0.77
N ALA A 65 9.62 -9.24 -2.02
CA ALA A 65 9.65 -8.22 -3.07
C ALA A 65 8.68 -8.60 -4.19
N LEU A 66 7.88 -7.64 -4.66
CA LEU A 66 7.02 -7.78 -5.82
C LEU A 66 7.34 -6.67 -6.83
N ASP A 67 7.90 -7.05 -7.97
CA ASP A 67 8.16 -6.13 -9.08
C ASP A 67 6.88 -5.98 -9.92
N THR A 68 6.26 -4.80 -9.86
CA THR A 68 5.02 -4.49 -10.58
C THR A 68 4.83 -3.00 -10.75
N ASP A 69 4.20 -2.62 -11.86
CA ASP A 69 3.72 -1.25 -12.06
C ASP A 69 2.61 -0.94 -11.05
N VAL A 70 2.88 -0.02 -10.12
CA VAL A 70 1.91 0.41 -9.10
C VAL A 70 1.99 1.91 -8.94
N TYR A 71 0.85 2.56 -9.06
CA TYR A 71 0.70 3.99 -8.79
C TYR A 71 0.10 4.24 -7.41
N SER A 72 -0.83 3.40 -7.00
CA SER A 72 -1.54 3.51 -5.73
C SER A 72 -1.75 2.14 -5.12
N ALA A 73 -1.81 2.10 -3.79
CA ALA A 73 -2.22 0.90 -3.08
C ALA A 73 -3.10 1.25 -1.88
N CYS A 74 -4.00 0.34 -1.55
CA CYS A 74 -4.64 0.32 -0.25
C CYS A 74 -4.64 -1.10 0.31
N VAL A 75 -4.61 -1.18 1.63
CA VAL A 75 -4.33 -2.41 2.36
C VAL A 75 -5.56 -2.80 3.16
N ASN A 76 -5.91 -4.08 3.15
CA ASN A 76 -6.89 -4.60 4.08
C ASN A 76 -6.23 -4.85 5.44
N SER A 77 -6.96 -4.58 6.52
CA SER A 77 -6.62 -4.99 7.87
C SER A 77 -6.23 -6.47 8.05
N THR A 78 -6.70 -7.38 7.20
CA THR A 78 -6.52 -8.83 7.37
C THR A 78 -5.23 -9.35 6.74
N ASN A 79 -5.08 -9.37 5.41
CA ASN A 79 -3.90 -9.99 4.79
C ASN A 79 -3.65 -9.70 3.30
N PHE A 80 -4.31 -8.72 2.69
CA PHE A 80 -4.10 -8.44 1.26
C PHE A 80 -3.96 -6.95 0.98
N VAL A 81 -3.32 -6.65 -0.15
CA VAL A 81 -3.18 -5.31 -0.70
C VAL A 81 -3.88 -5.24 -2.04
N VAL A 82 -4.62 -4.16 -2.29
CA VAL A 82 -5.10 -3.80 -3.62
C VAL A 82 -4.13 -2.79 -4.20
N LEU A 83 -3.59 -3.10 -5.37
CA LEU A 83 -2.66 -2.31 -6.16
C LEU A 83 -3.38 -1.77 -7.39
N GLY A 84 -3.06 -0.55 -7.82
CA GLY A 84 -3.63 0.01 -9.04
C GLY A 84 -2.65 0.86 -9.82
N ASN A 85 -2.80 0.83 -11.15
CA ASN A 85 -1.97 1.55 -12.13
C ASN A 85 -2.85 2.32 -13.17
N PHE A 86 -3.85 3.06 -12.70
CA PHE A 86 -4.85 3.82 -13.49
C PHE A 86 -5.83 3.03 -14.36
N ASP A 87 -5.43 1.92 -14.96
CA ASP A 87 -6.29 1.12 -15.85
C ASP A 87 -6.58 -0.29 -15.33
N LYS A 88 -5.86 -0.69 -14.27
CA LYS A 88 -5.94 -2.04 -13.72
C LYS A 88 -5.94 -2.04 -12.20
N LEU A 89 -6.72 -2.95 -11.62
CA LEU A 89 -6.69 -3.25 -10.20
C LEU A 89 -6.23 -4.69 -9.98
N ARG A 90 -5.28 -4.88 -9.08
CA ARG A 90 -4.79 -6.19 -8.65
C ARG A 90 -4.99 -6.33 -7.15
N ALA A 91 -5.39 -7.50 -6.68
CA ALA A 91 -5.33 -7.81 -5.25
C ALA A 91 -4.31 -8.91 -5.02
N ILE A 92 -3.39 -8.70 -4.07
CA ILE A 92 -2.30 -9.62 -3.74
C ILE A 92 -2.43 -10.01 -2.27
N GLU A 93 -2.49 -11.31 -2.00
CA GLU A 93 -2.31 -11.88 -0.66
C GLU A 93 -0.87 -11.66 -0.21
N LEU A 94 -0.67 -11.08 0.97
CA LEU A 94 0.67 -10.77 1.48
C LEU A 94 1.43 -12.04 1.86
N ASP A 95 0.72 -13.05 2.38
CA ASP A 95 1.30 -14.34 2.70
C ASP A 95 1.57 -15.11 1.40
N GLY A 96 2.83 -15.12 0.96
CA GLY A 96 3.25 -15.83 -0.25
C GLY A 96 3.03 -15.07 -1.56
N LEU A 97 2.61 -13.80 -1.51
CA LEU A 97 2.45 -12.91 -2.68
C LEU A 97 1.53 -13.48 -3.78
N LYS A 98 0.47 -14.19 -3.40
CA LYS A 98 -0.46 -14.80 -4.36
C LYS A 98 -1.39 -13.74 -4.95
N GLU A 99 -1.54 -13.74 -6.27
CA GLU A 99 -2.55 -12.91 -6.93
C GLU A 99 -3.97 -13.45 -6.70
N LEU A 100 -4.84 -12.61 -6.16
CA LEU A 100 -6.23 -12.90 -5.83
C LEU A 100 -7.21 -12.29 -6.84
N MET A 101 -6.86 -11.15 -7.44
CA MET A 101 -7.68 -10.41 -8.40
C MET A 101 -6.78 -9.71 -9.42
N ASN A 102 -7.23 -9.61 -10.66
CA ASN A 102 -6.52 -8.99 -11.77
C ASN A 102 -7.52 -8.50 -12.82
N GLU A 103 -8.04 -7.29 -12.62
CA GLU A 103 -9.18 -6.75 -13.37
C GLU A 103 -8.82 -5.45 -14.09
N ASN A 104 -9.33 -5.28 -15.30
CA ASN A 104 -9.22 -4.04 -16.05
C ASN A 104 -10.31 -3.08 -15.58
N VAL A 105 -9.94 -2.17 -14.69
CA VAL A 105 -10.83 -1.18 -14.09
C VAL A 105 -10.14 0.16 -14.20
N GLU A 106 -10.65 1.02 -15.08
CA GLU A 106 -10.18 2.40 -15.16
C GLU A 106 -10.51 3.15 -13.87
N HIS A 107 -9.50 3.75 -13.26
CA HIS A 107 -9.63 4.43 -11.98
C HIS A 107 -8.67 5.62 -11.89
N GLN A 108 -9.06 6.59 -11.07
CA GLN A 108 -8.19 7.68 -10.62
C GLN A 108 -7.83 7.50 -9.14
N SER A 109 -8.73 6.94 -8.33
CA SER A 109 -8.49 6.63 -6.93
C SER A 109 -9.34 5.45 -6.50
N PHE A 110 -8.91 4.74 -5.46
CA PHE A 110 -9.67 3.65 -4.87
C PHE A 110 -9.34 3.53 -3.38
N ALA A 111 -10.27 2.96 -2.62
CA ALA A 111 -10.08 2.68 -1.20
C ALA A 111 -10.87 1.43 -0.81
N LEU A 112 -10.25 0.60 0.02
CA LEU A 112 -10.95 -0.48 0.71
C LEU A 112 -11.87 0.12 1.78
N VAL A 113 -13.08 -0.44 1.88
CA VAL A 113 -14.00 -0.12 2.97
C VAL A 113 -13.53 -0.90 4.20
N PRO A 114 -13.28 -0.24 5.35
CA PRO A 114 -12.91 -0.95 6.57
C PRO A 114 -13.98 -1.97 6.97
N ASP A 115 -13.54 -3.14 7.44
CA ASP A 115 -14.40 -4.24 7.95
C ASP A 115 -15.47 -4.75 6.97
N ASN A 116 -15.30 -4.44 5.67
CA ASN A 116 -16.23 -4.84 4.62
C ASN A 116 -15.38 -5.23 3.41
N ASP A 117 -15.58 -6.43 2.85
CA ASP A 117 -14.88 -6.89 1.65
C ASP A 117 -15.41 -6.15 0.40
N ALA A 118 -15.24 -4.83 0.41
CA ALA A 118 -15.75 -3.90 -0.58
C ALA A 118 -14.68 -2.87 -0.94
N LEU A 119 -14.68 -2.49 -2.21
CA LEU A 119 -13.75 -1.54 -2.79
C LEU A 119 -14.55 -0.39 -3.39
N VAL A 120 -14.25 0.82 -2.94
CA VAL A 120 -14.74 2.04 -3.58
C VAL A 120 -13.72 2.43 -4.64
N VAL A 121 -14.19 2.61 -5.87
CA VAL A 121 -13.37 3.06 -7.00
C VAL A 121 -13.97 4.33 -7.56
N VAL A 122 -13.12 5.33 -7.80
CA VAL A 122 -13.47 6.59 -8.44
C VAL A 122 -12.77 6.63 -9.79
N ASP A 123 -13.54 6.74 -10.87
CA ASP A 123 -12.99 6.84 -12.23
C ASP A 123 -12.62 8.28 -12.62
N ARG A 124 -12.09 8.47 -13.83
CA ARG A 124 -11.70 9.78 -14.37
C ARG A 124 -12.87 10.72 -14.65
N HIS A 125 -14.10 10.19 -14.68
CA HIS A 125 -15.34 10.95 -14.82
C HIS A 125 -15.99 11.24 -13.46
N LEU A 126 -15.30 10.94 -12.36
CA LEU A 126 -15.78 11.08 -10.98
C LEU A 126 -16.99 10.19 -10.66
N LEU A 127 -17.20 9.13 -11.44
CA LEU A 127 -18.17 8.10 -11.09
C LEU A 127 -17.62 7.27 -9.94
N VAL A 128 -18.43 7.12 -8.90
CA VAL A 128 -18.10 6.28 -7.73
C VAL A 128 -18.77 4.93 -7.90
N THR A 129 -17.96 3.88 -7.99
CA THR A 129 -18.42 2.49 -8.09
C THR A 129 -18.02 1.72 -6.84
N LEU A 130 -18.97 0.95 -6.30
CA LEU A 130 -18.72 0.02 -5.20
C LEU A 130 -18.61 -1.39 -5.75
N PHE A 131 -17.44 -2.00 -5.63
CA PHE A 131 -17.21 -3.40 -5.93
C PHE A 131 -17.25 -4.23 -4.66
N ARG A 132 -17.83 -5.43 -4.75
CA ARG A 132 -17.68 -6.45 -3.71
C ARG A 132 -16.49 -7.31 -4.08
N ILE A 133 -15.53 -7.43 -3.17
CA ILE A 133 -14.39 -8.31 -3.37
C ILE A 133 -14.78 -9.68 -2.83
N ASN A 134 -14.90 -10.66 -3.72
CA ASN A 134 -15.12 -12.05 -3.32
C ASN A 134 -13.83 -12.81 -3.57
N PHE A 135 -13.05 -13.03 -2.51
CA PHE A 135 -11.99 -14.03 -2.56
C PHE A 135 -12.66 -15.39 -2.46
N ASN A 136 -12.62 -16.18 -3.54
CA ASN A 136 -13.04 -17.58 -3.46
C ASN A 136 -12.15 -18.25 -2.40
N GLN A 137 -12.77 -18.68 -1.30
CA GLN A 137 -12.14 -19.48 -0.24
C GLN A 137 -11.84 -20.89 -0.74
#